data_AF-A0A920V7R6-F1
#
_entry.id   AF-A0A920V7R6-F1
#
_cell.length_a   1.000
_cell.length_b   1.000
_cell.length_c   1.000
_cell.angle_alpha   90.00
_cell.angle_beta   90.00
_cell.angle_gamma   90.00
#
_symmetry.space_group_name_H-M   'P 1'
#
loop_
_entity.id
_entity.type
_entity.pdbx_description
1 polymer ?
#
loop_
_entity_poly.entity_id
_entity_poly.type
_entity_poly.pdbx_seq_one_letter_code
_entity_poly.pdbx_strand_id
1 'polypeptide(L)'
;MIILTSLMLLSCGFELQNTANLTGKLETLYIQTNDPYTVFYRTIKRQMANHGVELVTESKSSNFALIFIKMNPIREFCQYLEEIRPENMKFTI
;
A
#
# COMPACT_ATOMS: atom_id res chain seq x y z
N MET A 1 -44.57 -3.52 17.06
CA MET A 1 -43.41 -2.59 17.11
C MET A 1 -42.09 -3.34 16.92
N ILE A 2 -41.92 -4.05 15.79
CA ILE A 2 -40.67 -4.80 15.47
C ILE A 2 -40.00 -4.27 14.19
N ILE A 3 -40.77 -3.63 13.31
CA ILE A 3 -40.29 -3.09 12.04
C ILE A 3 -39.46 -1.81 12.26
N LEU A 4 -39.76 -1.04 13.31
CA LEU A 4 -39.07 0.24 13.56
C LEU A 4 -37.64 0.04 14.12
N THR A 5 -37.40 -1.07 14.81
CA THR A 5 -36.09 -1.39 15.41
C THR A 5 -35.13 -2.02 14.42
N SER A 6 -35.60 -2.66 13.35
CA SER A 6 -34.73 -3.27 12.33
C SER A 6 -34.10 -2.24 11.39
N LEU A 7 -34.71 -1.07 11.19
CA LEU A 7 -34.14 0.01 10.36
C LEU A 7 -32.91 0.68 10.99
N MET A 8 -32.79 0.65 12.31
CA MET A 8 -31.66 1.24 13.05
C MET A 8 -30.38 0.39 12.96
N LEU A 9 -30.45 -0.86 12.48
CA LEU A 9 -29.28 -1.73 12.32
C LEU A 9 -28.54 -1.48 10.99
N LEU A 10 -29.18 -0.85 10.00
CA LEU A 10 -28.57 -0.49 8.72
C LEU A 10 -27.86 0.87 8.75
N SER A 11 -27.99 1.65 9.83
CA SER A 11 -27.38 2.97 9.97
C SER A 11 -25.95 2.94 10.53
N CYS A 12 -25.36 1.75 10.72
CA CYS A 12 -23.90 1.65 10.87
C CYS A 12 -23.28 1.82 9.48
N GLY A 13 -23.25 3.07 9.03
CA GLY A 13 -22.72 3.48 7.74
C GLY A 13 -21.22 3.20 7.67
N PHE A 14 -20.88 2.07 7.06
CA PHE A 14 -19.54 1.86 6.54
C PHE A 14 -19.33 2.84 5.39
N GLU A 15 -18.64 3.93 5.68
CA GLU A 15 -18.15 4.85 4.64
C GLU A 15 -16.93 4.21 3.99
N LEU A 16 -16.93 4.06 2.66
CA LEU A 16 -15.74 3.61 1.95
C LEU A 16 -14.60 4.56 2.29
N GLN A 17 -13.48 4.02 2.80
CA GLN A 17 -12.28 4.82 3.01
C GLN A 17 -11.87 5.44 1.67
N ASN A 18 -12.03 6.76 1.58
CA ASN A 18 -11.72 7.53 0.39
C ASN A 18 -10.21 7.61 0.21
N THR A 19 -9.64 6.59 -0.43
CA THR A 19 -8.22 6.50 -0.79
C THR A 19 -7.91 7.20 -2.12
N ALA A 20 -8.93 7.59 -2.88
CA ALA A 20 -8.78 8.21 -4.20
C ALA A 20 -7.98 9.53 -4.16
N ASN A 21 -7.98 10.21 -3.02
CA ASN A 21 -7.28 11.49 -2.86
C ASN A 21 -5.76 11.33 -2.63
N LEU A 22 -5.27 10.12 -2.39
CA LEU A 22 -3.84 9.87 -2.20
C LEU A 22 -3.10 9.90 -3.54
N THR A 23 -3.60 9.22 -4.56
CA THR A 23 -3.01 9.21 -5.92
C THR A 23 -2.98 10.61 -6.53
N GLY A 24 -4.03 11.41 -6.34
CA GLY A 24 -4.08 12.79 -6.86
C GLY A 24 -3.09 13.76 -6.20
N LYS A 25 -2.56 13.43 -5.02
CA LYS A 25 -1.51 14.21 -4.34
C LYS A 25 -0.11 13.63 -4.51
N LEU A 26 0.00 12.30 -4.64
CA LEU A 26 1.25 11.57 -4.85
C LEU A 26 1.42 11.25 -6.34
N GLU A 27 1.43 12.27 -7.20
CA GLU A 27 1.63 12.07 -8.64
C GLU A 27 3.06 11.59 -8.93
N THR A 28 4.06 12.18 -8.25
CA THR A 28 5.46 11.80 -8.36
C THR A 28 6.02 11.42 -6.98
N LEU A 29 6.83 10.37 -6.91
CA LEU A 29 7.49 9.91 -5.69
C LEU A 29 8.96 9.56 -5.96
N TYR A 30 9.86 10.16 -5.19
CA TYR A 30 11.27 9.78 -5.13
C TYR A 30 11.47 8.77 -4.00
N ILE A 31 12.15 7.66 -4.26
CA ILE A 31 12.44 6.65 -3.24
C ILE A 31 13.94 6.58 -3.00
N GLN A 32 14.37 6.92 -1.79
CA GLN A 32 15.75 6.77 -1.34
C GLN A 32 15.86 5.49 -0.51
N THR A 33 16.72 4.57 -0.95
CA THR A 33 17.04 3.33 -0.24
C THR A 33 18.54 3.08 -0.28
N ASN A 34 19.07 2.46 0.78
CA ASN A 34 20.44 1.95 0.78
C ASN A 34 20.55 0.58 0.08
N ASP A 35 19.43 -0.13 -0.08
CA ASP A 35 19.37 -1.42 -0.78
C ASP A 35 18.14 -1.48 -1.72
N PRO A 36 18.33 -1.27 -3.04
CA PRO A 36 17.27 -1.28 -4.03
C PRO A 36 16.88 -2.69 -4.50
N TYR A 37 17.50 -3.76 -3.99
CA TYR A 37 17.22 -5.12 -4.43
C TYR A 37 16.36 -5.91 -3.45
N THR A 38 16.10 -5.37 -2.27
CA THR A 38 15.21 -5.98 -1.28
C THR A 38 13.81 -6.27 -1.82
N VAL A 39 13.20 -7.35 -1.30
CA VAL A 39 11.82 -7.72 -1.62
C VAL A 39 10.87 -6.59 -1.20
N PHE A 40 11.11 -5.98 -0.04
CA PHE A 40 10.30 -4.88 0.45
C PHE A 40 10.32 -3.68 -0.50
N TYR A 41 11.50 -3.24 -0.97
CA TYR A 41 11.61 -2.16 -1.94
C TYR A 41 10.85 -2.49 -3.22
N ARG A 42 11.04 -3.70 -3.77
CA ARG A 42 10.36 -4.14 -5.00
C ARG A 42 8.84 -4.15 -4.84
N THR A 43 8.35 -4.62 -3.70
CA THR A 43 6.91 -4.67 -3.40
C THR A 43 6.31 -3.27 -3.27
N ILE A 44 6.94 -2.37 -2.53
CA ILE A 44 6.48 -0.98 -2.41
C ILE A 44 6.52 -0.28 -3.76
N LYS A 45 7.61 -0.44 -4.51
CA LYS A 45 7.76 0.10 -5.87
C LYS A 45 6.59 -0.32 -6.76
N ARG A 46 6.27 -1.62 -6.77
CA ARG A 46 5.16 -2.18 -7.57
C ARG A 46 3.81 -1.64 -7.11
N GLN A 47 3.55 -1.58 -5.80
CA GLN A 47 2.28 -1.09 -5.27
C GLN A 47 2.05 0.39 -5.61
N MET A 48 3.08 1.24 -5.46
CA MET A 48 2.98 2.66 -5.81
C MET A 48 2.72 2.85 -7.30
N ALA A 49 3.46 2.14 -8.17
CA ALA A 49 3.22 2.18 -9.61
C ALA A 49 1.81 1.71 -10.00
N ASN A 50 1.32 0.63 -9.38
CA ASN A 50 -0.05 0.13 -9.61
C ASN A 50 -1.13 1.14 -9.19
N HIS A 51 -0.81 2.04 -8.27
CA HIS A 51 -1.72 3.08 -7.78
C HIS A 51 -1.57 4.40 -8.56
N GLY A 52 -0.85 4.40 -9.69
CA GLY A 52 -0.69 5.57 -10.56
C GLY A 52 0.34 6.58 -10.10
N VAL A 53 1.21 6.21 -9.16
CA VAL A 53 2.31 7.07 -8.70
C VAL A 53 3.51 6.89 -9.64
N GLU A 54 3.97 7.97 -10.26
CA GLU A 54 5.19 7.98 -11.05
C GLU A 54 6.42 7.96 -10.15
N LEU A 55 7.31 6.99 -10.37
CA LEU A 55 8.52 6.82 -9.58
C LEU A 55 9.69 7.49 -10.28
N VAL A 56 10.19 8.56 -9.67
CA VAL A 56 11.30 9.33 -10.23
C VAL A 56 12.63 8.95 -9.59
N THR A 57 13.71 9.02 -10.37
CA THR A 57 15.07 8.70 -9.92
C THR A 57 15.80 9.89 -9.32
N GLU A 58 15.30 11.11 -9.52
CA GLU A 58 15.92 12.33 -9.02
C GLU A 58 15.05 12.98 -7.94
N SER A 59 15.66 13.28 -6.79
CA SER A 59 14.96 13.92 -5.66
C SER A 59 14.30 15.26 -6.04
N LYS A 60 14.90 16.03 -6.96
CA LYS A 60 14.38 17.33 -7.41
C LYS A 60 13.15 17.23 -8.33
N SER A 61 12.90 16.04 -8.88
CA SER A 61 11.78 15.79 -9.80
C SER A 61 10.50 15.33 -9.10
N SER A 62 10.48 15.30 -7.76
CA SER A 62 9.31 14.95 -6.97
C SER A 62 9.13 15.87 -5.76
N ASN A 63 7.87 16.14 -5.43
CA ASN A 63 7.49 16.86 -4.21
C ASN A 63 7.55 15.97 -2.95
N PHE A 64 7.55 14.65 -3.13
CA PHE A 64 7.56 13.67 -2.05
C PHE A 64 8.76 12.74 -2.14
N ALA A 65 9.38 12.48 -0.98
CA ALA A 65 10.48 11.54 -0.86
C ALA A 65 10.15 10.48 0.21
N LEU A 66 10.24 9.20 -0.16
CA LEU A 66 10.17 8.09 0.76
C LEU A 66 11.59 7.59 1.05
N ILE A 67 12.01 7.69 2.31
CA ILE A 67 13.38 7.35 2.72
C ILE A 67 13.36 6.10 3.60
N PHE A 68 14.03 5.04 3.13
CA PHE A 68 14.23 3.81 3.89
C PHE A 68 15.51 3.92 4.72
N ILE A 69 15.36 4.20 6.02
CA ILE A 69 16.48 4.45 6.94
C ILE A 69 17.13 3.14 7.42
N LYS A 70 16.33 2.11 7.67
CA LYS A 70 16.83 0.80 8.15
C LYS A 70 15.88 -0.32 7.77
N MET A 71 16.41 -1.33 7.10
CA MET A 71 15.71 -2.61 6.89
C MET A 71 16.10 -3.57 8.00
N ASN A 72 15.12 -4.26 8.60
CA ASN A 72 15.38 -5.39 9.49
C ASN A 72 15.17 -6.69 8.69
N PRO A 73 16.23 -7.45 8.37
CA PRO A 73 16.14 -8.62 7.50
C PRO A 73 15.26 -9.75 8.07
N ILE A 74 15.16 -9.87 9.41
CA ILE A 74 14.27 -10.86 10.04
C ILE A 74 12.80 -10.53 9.73
N ARG A 75 12.45 -9.24 9.67
CA ARG A 75 11.09 -8.80 9.36
C ARG A 75 10.74 -9.06 7.89
N GLU A 76 11.67 -8.84 6.97
CA GLU A 76 11.48 -9.15 5.55
C GLU A 76 11.29 -10.64 5.31
N PHE A 77 12.07 -11.48 5.98
CA PHE A 77 11.93 -12.94 5.87
C PHE A 77 10.56 -13.40 6.37
N CYS A 78 10.07 -12.87 7.49
CA CYS A 78 8.72 -13.14 7.96
C CYS A 78 7.62 -12.69 6.98
N GLN A 79 7.76 -11.51 6.36
CA GLN A 79 6.80 -11.04 5.35
C GLN A 79 6.83 -11.89 4.07
N TYR A 80 8.01 -12.32 3.62
CA TYR A 80 8.14 -13.23 2.48
C TYR A 80 7.45 -14.56 2.76
N LEU A 81 7.63 -15.13 3.95
CA LEU A 81 6.93 -16.35 4.35
C LEU A 81 5.40 -16.17 4.46
N GLU A 82 4.93 -14.96 4.81
CA GLU A 82 3.49 -14.64 4.86
C GLU A 82 2.86 -14.45 3.47
N GLU A 83 3.63 -13.96 2.49
CA GLU A 83 3.21 -13.82 1.09
C GLU A 83 3.08 -15.19 0.38
N ILE A 84 3.90 -16.18 0.75
CA ILE A 84 3.91 -17.53 0.14
C ILE A 84 2.93 -18.48 0.86
N ARG A 85 2.32 -18.01 1.94
CA ARG A 85 1.33 -18.76 2.70
C ARG A 85 0.13 -19.10 1.81
N PRO A 86 -0.27 -20.38 1.74
CA PRO A 86 -1.25 -20.84 0.76
C PRO A 86 -2.64 -20.19 0.90
N GLU A 87 -3.00 -19.70 2.09
CA GLU A 87 -4.25 -18.96 2.33
C GLU A 87 -4.31 -17.55 1.71
N ASN A 88 -3.17 -16.97 1.34
CA ASN A 88 -3.07 -15.64 0.70
C ASN A 88 -2.87 -15.72 -0.82
N MET A 89 -2.74 -16.93 -1.37
CA MET A 89 -2.53 -17.18 -2.80
C MET A 89 -3.86 -17.07 -3.56
N LYS A 90 -4.35 -15.84 -3.78
CA LYS A 90 -5.43 -15.60 -4.75
C LYS A 90 -4.87 -15.75 -6.17
N PHE A 91 -4.99 -16.95 -6.73
CA PHE A 91 -4.98 -17.14 -8.17
C PHE A 91 -6.24 -16.48 -8.74
N THR A 92 -6.11 -15.29 -9.30
CA THR A 92 -7.06 -14.80 -10.29
C THR A 92 -6.69 -15.44 -11.62
N ILE A 93 -7.55 -16.33 -12.11
CA ILE A 93 -7.52 -16.85 -13.49
C ILE A 93 -8.08 -15.77 -14.41
#